data_AF-A0A4Y1ZGI9-F1
#
_entry.id   AF-A0A4Y1ZGI9-F1
#
_cell.length_a   1.000
_cell.length_b   1.000
_cell.length_c   1.000
_cell.angle_alpha   90.00
_cell.angle_beta   90.00
_cell.angle_gamma   90.00
#
_symmetry.space_group_name_H-M   'P 1'
#
loop_
_entity.id
_entity.type
_entity.pdbx_description
1 polymer ?
#
loop_
_entity_poly.entity_id
_entity_poly.type
_entity_poly.pdbx_seq_one_letter_code
_entity_poly.pdbx_strand_id
1 'polypeptide(L)' 'MNVNQQLMPMRLLTVSALLRHLPEEHPKFPVVESDFCKRHAGWRGEKISAITLMHFLINSTVFTTFA' A
#
# COMPACT_ATOMS: atom_id res chain seq x y z
N MET A 1 -7.55 20.98 6.59
CA MET A 1 -6.49 20.05 6.15
C MET A 1 -7.15 18.76 5.71
N ASN A 2 -7.22 18.49 4.40
CA ASN A 2 -7.67 17.18 3.91
C ASN A 2 -6.43 16.27 3.87
N VAL A 3 -6.19 15.54 4.95
CA VAL A 3 -5.16 14.50 4.97
C VAL A 3 -5.68 13.41 4.05
N ASN A 4 -5.20 13.37 2.80
CA ASN A 4 -5.49 12.30 1.85
C ASN A 4 -5.00 10.99 2.49
N GLN A 5 -5.87 10.33 3.25
CA GLN A 5 -5.61 9.01 3.78
C GLN A 5 -5.37 8.11 2.57
N GLN A 6 -4.18 7.55 2.45
CA GLN A 6 -3.89 6.55 1.43
C GLN A 6 -4.75 5.33 1.72
N LEU A 7 -5.93 5.31 1.13
CA LEU A 7 -6.85 4.18 1.18
C LEU A 7 -6.23 3.04 0.38
N MET A 8 -6.39 1.83 0.90
CA MET A 8 -5.93 0.65 0.21
C MET A 8 -6.70 0.51 -1.12
N PRO A 9 -6.04 0.20 -2.25
CA PRO A 9 -6.71 0.11 -3.53
C PRO A 9 -7.87 -0.88 -3.50
N MET A 10 -9.00 -0.53 -4.13
CA MET A 10 -10.19 -1.40 -4.18
C MET A 10 -9.89 -2.81 -4.65
N ARG A 11 -9.00 -2.97 -5.64
CA ARG A 11 -8.58 -4.29 -6.13
C ARG A 11 -7.93 -5.15 -5.04
N LEU A 12 -7.16 -4.53 -4.15
CA LEU A 12 -6.48 -5.21 -3.04
C LEU A 12 -7.50 -5.62 -1.96
N LEU A 13 -8.47 -4.74 -1.69
CA LEU A 13 -9.60 -5.04 -0.81
C LEU A 13 -10.43 -6.20 -1.34
N THR A 14 -10.80 -6.20 -2.62
CA THR A 14 -11.57 -7.28 -3.26
C THR A 14 -10.84 -8.61 -3.20
N VAL A 15 -9.53 -8.65 -3.49
CA VAL A 15 -8.75 -9.88 -3.43
C VAL A 15 -8.62 -10.39 -1.98
N SER A 16 -8.45 -9.50 -1.00
CA SER A 16 -8.44 -9.91 0.42
C SER A 16 -9.78 -10.49 0.88
N ALA A 17 -10.90 -9.92 0.43
CA ALA A 17 -12.23 -10.46 0.70
C ALA A 17 -12.40 -11.84 0.06
N LEU A 18 -11.92 -12.01 -1.18
CA LEU A 18 -11.96 -13.29 -1.87
C LEU A 18 -11.20 -14.36 -1.10
N LEU A 19 -9.97 -14.07 -0.65
CA LEU A 19 -9.17 -15.01 0.16
C LEU A 19 -9.83 -15.36 1.49
N ARG A 20 -10.56 -14.43 2.11
CA ARG A 20 -11.28 -14.68 3.36
C ARG A 20 -12.46 -15.65 3.19
N HIS A 21 -13.04 -15.70 2.00
CA HIS A 21 -14.20 -16.55 1.70
C HIS A 21 -13.83 -17.85 0.98
N LEU A 22 -12.59 -17.98 0.48
CA LEU A 22 -12.15 -19.16 -0.24
C LEU A 22 -11.50 -20.16 0.75
N PRO A 23 -11.92 -21.43 0.77
CA PRO A 23 -11.25 -22.44 1.56
C PRO A 23 -9.83 -22.68 1.04
N GLU A 24 -8.90 -22.98 1.95
CA GLU A 24 -7.48 -23.15 1.63
C GLU A 24 -7.23 -24.31 0.66
N GLU A 25 -8.06 -25.37 0.66
CA GLU A 25 -7.93 -26.48 -0.29
C GLU A 25 -8.42 -26.14 -1.70
N HIS A 26 -8.97 -24.94 -1.94
CA HIS A 26 -9.51 -24.59 -3.23
C HIS A 26 -8.40 -24.48 -4.30
N PRO A 27 -8.55 -25.08 -5.50
CA PRO A 27 -7.48 -25.15 -6.50
C PRO A 27 -7.00 -23.77 -6.99
N LYS A 28 -7.81 -22.73 -6.83
CA LYS A 28 -7.45 -21.35 -7.20
C LYS A 28 -6.88 -20.52 -6.04
N PHE A 29 -6.91 -21.03 -4.81
CA PHE A 29 -6.36 -20.34 -3.64
C PHE A 29 -4.91 -19.86 -3.85
N PRO A 30 -3.95 -20.72 -4.26
CA PRO A 30 -2.55 -20.28 -4.40
C PRO A 30 -2.37 -19.20 -5.49
N VAL A 31 -3.20 -19.24 -6.53
CA VAL A 31 -3.17 -18.23 -7.59
C VAL A 31 -3.60 -16.88 -7.03
N VAL A 32 -4.74 -16.84 -6.34
CA VAL A 32 -5.31 -15.62 -5.74
C VAL A 32 -4.39 -15.06 -4.65
N GLU A 33 -3.79 -15.93 -3.84
CA GLU A 33 -2.84 -15.56 -2.79
C GLU A 33 -1.57 -14.92 -3.38
N SER A 34 -0.98 -15.54 -4.40
CA SER A 34 0.22 -14.98 -5.06
C SER A 34 -0.05 -13.58 -5.63
N ASP A 35 -1.24 -13.39 -6.17
CA ASP A 35 -1.71 -12.16 -6.77
C ASP A 35 -2.00 -11.07 -5.72
N PHE A 36 -2.49 -11.47 -4.55
CA PHE A 36 -2.63 -10.60 -3.38
C PHE A 36 -1.26 -10.14 -2.89
N CYS A 37 -0.34 -11.07 -2.66
CA CYS A 37 1.00 -10.80 -2.14
C CYS A 37 1.77 -9.81 -3.02
N LYS A 38 1.76 -9.99 -4.36
CA LYS A 38 2.40 -9.07 -5.31
C LYS A 38 1.83 -7.66 -5.21
N ARG A 39 0.51 -7.51 -5.22
CA ARG A 39 -0.14 -6.18 -5.16
C ARG A 39 0.06 -5.51 -3.81
N HIS A 40 0.00 -6.28 -2.72
CA HIS A 40 0.24 -5.79 -1.37
C HIS A 40 1.68 -5.32 -1.17
N ALA A 41 2.66 -6.00 -1.75
CA ALA A 41 4.05 -5.54 -1.77
C ALA A 41 4.20 -4.20 -2.52
N GLY A 42 3.59 -4.06 -3.70
CA GLY A 42 3.58 -2.81 -4.47
C GLY A 42 2.99 -1.64 -3.70
N TRP A 43 1.79 -1.81 -3.13
CA TRP A 43 1.14 -0.77 -2.33
C TRP A 43 1.96 -0.36 -1.09
N ARG A 44 2.61 -1.32 -0.42
CA ARG A 44 3.53 -1.00 0.69
C ARG A 44 4.73 -0.18 0.21
N GLY A 45 5.30 -0.50 -0.95
CA GLY A 45 6.39 0.27 -1.56
C GLY A 45 5.99 1.72 -1.88
N GLU A 46 4.78 1.92 -2.43
CA GLU A 46 4.23 3.26 -2.69
C GLU A 46 4.02 4.06 -1.40
N LYS A 47 3.48 3.42 -0.36
CA LYS A 47 3.28 4.06 0.96
C LYS A 47 4.60 4.48 1.59
N ILE A 48 5.62 3.63 1.52
CA ILE A 48 6.97 3.94 2.02
C ILE A 48 7.55 5.12 1.24
N SER A 49 7.49 5.08 -0.08
CA SER A 49 8.02 6.15 -0.94
C SER A 49 7.35 7.49 -0.66
N ALA A 50 6.03 7.51 -0.43
CA ALA A 50 5.30 8.71 -0.07
C ALA A 50 5.74 9.29 1.28
N ILE A 51 5.97 8.43 2.29
CA ILE A 51 6.47 8.85 3.61
C ILE A 51 7.91 9.39 3.50
N THR A 52 8.77 8.71 2.74
CA THR A 52 10.16 9.14 2.51
C THR A 52 10.22 10.49 1.80
N LEU A 53 9.40 10.71 0.78
CA LEU A 53 9.30 12.00 0.08
C LEU A 53 8.82 13.09 1.04
N MET A 54 7.80 12.83 1.87
CA MET A 54 7.31 13.77 2.87
C MET A 54 8.41 14.18 3.86
N HIS A 55 9.14 13.21 4.42
CA HIS A 55 10.27 13.52 5.32
C HIS A 55 11.37 14.33 4.63
N PHE A 56 11.70 13.99 3.38
CA PHE A 56 12.69 14.75 2.60
C PHE A 56 12.25 16.19 2.38
N LEU A 57 10.99 16.42 1.97
CA LEU A 57 10.44 17.75 1.76
C LEU A 57 10.42 18.58 3.05
N ILE A 58 10.04 17.98 4.18
CA ILE A 58 10.04 18.66 5.50
C ILE A 58 11.46 19.07 5.88
N ASN A 59 12.45 18.19 5.73
CA ASN A 59 13.84 18.52 6.07
C ASN A 59 14.45 19.56 5.12
N SER A 60 14.02 19.58 3.86
CA SER A 60 14.47 20.55 2.85
C SER A 60 13.90 21.94 3.12
N THR A 61 12.63 22.06 3.52
CA THR A 61 12.01 23.35 3.84
C THR A 61 12.61 23.96 5.11
N VAL A 62 12.87 23.16 6.15
CA VAL A 62 13.52 23.64 7.38
C VAL A 62 14.93 24.18 7.09
N PHE A 63 15.68 23.60 6.15
CA PHE A 63 16.99 24.12 5.77
C PHE A 63 16.93 25.46 5.03
N THR A 64 15.87 25.73 4.27
CA THR A 64 15.71 27.00 3.54
C THR A 64 15.16 28.14 4.38
N THR A 65 14.47 27.88 5.50
CA THR A 65 13.94 28.95 6.38
C THR A 65 14.96 29.47 7.40
N PHE A 66 16.10 28.79 7.54
CA PHE A 66 17.19 29.14 8.47
C PHE A 66 18.48 29.59 7.77
N ALA A 67 18.44 29.84 6.45
CA ALA A 67 19.51 30.44 5.65
C ALA A 67 19.09 31.82 5.14
#